data_AF-A0A9E4FM64-F1
#
_entry.id   AF-A0A9E4FM64-F1
#
_cell.length_a   1.000
_cell.length_b   1.000
_cell.length_c   1.000
_cell.angle_alpha   90.00
_cell.angle_beta   90.00
_cell.angle_gamma   90.00
#
_symmetry.space_group_name_H-M   'P 1'
#
loop_
_entity.id
_entity.type
_entity.pdbx_description
1 polymer ?
#
loop_
_entity_poly.entity_id
_entity_poly.type
_entity_poly.pdbx_seq_one_letter_code
_entity_poly.pdbx_strand_id
1 'polypeptide(L)'
;MCFSKKQIKTRVNLAEHRSTFSAATKLRVARTPSPAALLILLALVTYGDNGLSPTSAVPIQVSAYQLAASDLIDYDTDGDGLIEVDSLTMLDAIRWDLDGNGSSTSSDYSSAFPTPESGMGCPDTGCSGYELTADLDFDTNDDGIVDSSDDWWDSGSGWQPIGDGSSDTDATRFNATFDGNGHTITNLYIQRSIPMIGLCGSLGSTSVIRRLGLEDAAVSGQSSVGALSGYSAGQIETCYSTGDVTGNGNQIGGLVGHSEGSIIASYSSADVTGNGAGSSIIGGLAGVAGRGTSIKASYSTGSVAGIGRESLQVGGLVGVSRGNIEASYSTSMVSALAYVGGLIGDKGGGTITNSYWDTETSSLTVGVGSDDLDFNGTLGAGETPTSGVTGKTTTELRSPTGYTGIYSSWNISIDTDSTADDPWDFGADYNYPVLNVDFDGNSDTAANWRDFGLQREPGPAASLSETLNNDGSIEVTWDAPTDLGSATSVTYQYRASTDDGNSWDPGWTTTAVSSYTFTPAPSTAYIVEVRASSGAAHPLGKASHITTTPVTEAPDPTDATLVITGDITSVSEGSSVDIRIMLNQPA
;
A
#
# COMPACT_ATOMS: atom_id res chain seq x y z
N MET A 1 10.05 -31.63 14.35
CA MET A 1 9.53 -31.08 15.63
C MET A 1 10.38 -31.57 16.80
N CYS A 2 11.51 -30.90 17.05
CA CYS A 2 12.32 -31.08 18.25
C CYS A 2 12.06 -29.88 19.15
N PHE A 3 11.19 -30.02 20.16
CA PHE A 3 11.08 -29.00 21.20
C PHE A 3 12.07 -29.32 22.33
N SER A 4 13.04 -28.42 22.50
CA SER A 4 13.99 -28.38 23.61
C SER A 4 13.23 -28.22 24.93
N LYS A 5 13.49 -29.11 25.89
CA LYS A 5 12.98 -28.98 27.27
C LYS A 5 13.87 -28.01 28.03
N LYS A 6 13.48 -26.73 28.15
CA LYS A 6 14.08 -25.80 29.13
C LYS A 6 13.75 -26.32 30.55
N GLN A 7 14.77 -26.73 31.30
CA GLN A 7 14.64 -27.07 32.72
C GLN A 7 14.57 -25.79 33.55
N ILE A 8 13.43 -25.53 34.18
CA ILE A 8 13.32 -24.51 35.22
C ILE A 8 13.95 -25.08 36.50
N LYS A 9 15.10 -24.54 36.92
CA LYS A 9 15.72 -24.83 38.22
C LYS A 9 15.22 -23.84 39.26
N THR A 10 14.23 -24.24 40.06
CA THR A 10 13.83 -23.48 41.26
C THR A 10 14.60 -24.00 42.47
N ARG A 11 15.32 -23.13 43.18
CA ARG A 11 15.86 -23.43 44.52
C ARG A 11 14.75 -23.27 45.55
N VAL A 12 14.29 -24.38 46.13
CA VAL A 12 13.41 -24.35 47.32
C VAL A 12 14.29 -24.26 48.55
N ASN A 13 14.22 -23.14 49.29
CA ASN A 13 14.88 -23.00 50.58
C ASN A 13 13.99 -23.66 51.65
N LEU A 14 14.36 -24.87 52.08
CA LEU A 14 13.70 -25.54 53.21
C LEU A 14 14.34 -25.05 54.51
N ALA A 15 13.61 -24.21 55.24
CA ALA A 15 13.92 -23.92 56.64
C ALA A 15 13.68 -25.18 57.49
N GLU A 16 14.72 -25.56 58.23
CA GLU A 16 14.72 -26.42 59.43
C GLU A 16 13.80 -27.65 59.44
N HIS A 17 14.33 -28.82 59.05
CA HIS A 17 14.31 -30.05 59.88
C HIS A 17 15.06 -31.19 59.15
N ARG A 18 16.03 -31.80 59.83
CA ARG A 18 16.80 -32.95 59.35
C ARG A 18 15.91 -34.20 59.23
N SER A 19 15.67 -34.69 58.01
CA SER A 19 15.54 -36.12 57.71
C SER A 19 15.56 -36.37 56.20
N THR A 20 16.39 -37.30 55.76
CA THR A 20 16.58 -37.76 54.39
C THR A 20 15.29 -38.29 53.74
N PHE A 21 14.90 -37.74 52.59
CA PHE A 21 13.92 -38.34 51.68
C PHE A 21 14.46 -38.35 50.25
N SER A 22 14.36 -39.51 49.59
CA SER A 22 14.55 -39.69 48.15
C SER A 22 13.16 -39.77 47.51
N ALA A 23 12.81 -38.85 46.62
CA ALA A 23 11.61 -38.97 45.80
C ALA A 23 11.82 -38.28 44.44
N ALA A 24 11.53 -39.02 43.37
CA ALA A 24 11.52 -38.49 42.01
C ALA A 24 10.23 -37.70 41.75
N THR A 25 10.34 -36.41 41.47
CA THR A 25 9.21 -35.52 41.16
C THR A 25 8.77 -35.69 39.70
N LYS A 26 7.50 -36.03 39.44
CA LYS A 26 6.86 -35.83 38.12
C LYS A 26 5.91 -34.63 38.20
N LEU A 27 6.25 -33.55 37.51
CA LEU A 27 5.35 -32.40 37.32
C LEU A 27 4.26 -32.74 36.28
N ARG A 28 3.01 -32.35 36.56
CA ARG A 28 1.93 -32.27 35.56
C ARG A 28 1.36 -30.87 35.60
N VAL A 29 1.44 -30.16 34.47
CA VAL A 29 0.78 -28.85 34.28
C VAL A 29 -0.58 -29.12 33.62
N ALA A 30 -1.66 -28.60 34.19
CA ALA A 30 -2.99 -28.63 33.59
C ALA A 30 -3.31 -27.24 33.03
N ARG A 31 -3.63 -27.14 31.73
CA ARG A 31 -4.16 -25.91 31.12
C ARG A 31 -5.66 -25.78 31.44
N THR A 32 -6.09 -24.62 31.92
CA THR A 32 -7.50 -24.21 31.96
C THR A 32 -7.79 -23.18 30.86
N PRO A 33 -9.00 -23.13 30.28
CA PRO A 33 -9.28 -22.37 29.05
C PRO A 33 -9.78 -20.93 29.32
N SER A 34 -9.14 -20.19 30.23
CA SER A 34 -9.51 -18.79 30.51
C SER A 34 -8.24 -17.93 30.69
N PRO A 35 -8.19 -16.67 30.20
CA PRO A 35 -6.97 -15.85 30.23
C PRO A 35 -6.57 -15.34 31.62
N ALA A 36 -7.39 -15.57 32.65
CA ALA A 36 -7.10 -15.07 33.99
C ALA A 36 -6.47 -16.17 34.86
N ALA A 37 -5.16 -16.07 35.03
CA ALA A 37 -4.31 -16.83 35.96
C ALA A 37 -3.97 -18.29 35.57
N LEU A 38 -2.70 -18.51 35.23
CA LEU A 38 -2.09 -19.83 35.16
C LEU A 38 -1.90 -20.38 36.59
N LEU A 39 -2.84 -21.18 37.08
CA LEU A 39 -2.76 -21.78 38.41
C LEU A 39 -1.86 -23.04 38.38
N ILE A 40 -0.58 -22.91 38.76
CA ILE A 40 0.32 -24.06 38.90
C ILE A 40 0.03 -24.78 40.23
N LEU A 41 -0.77 -25.85 40.20
CA LEU A 41 -0.93 -26.75 41.36
C LEU A 41 0.28 -27.69 41.50
N LEU A 42 1.11 -27.48 42.52
CA LEU A 42 2.08 -28.47 42.98
C LEU A 42 1.42 -29.42 43.99
N ALA A 43 1.13 -30.66 43.58
CA ALA A 43 0.75 -31.73 44.49
C ALA A 43 1.94 -32.70 44.69
N LEU A 44 2.51 -32.72 45.89
CA LEU A 44 3.43 -33.77 46.34
C LEU A 44 2.60 -34.93 46.91
N VAL A 45 2.52 -36.05 46.18
CA VAL A 45 1.97 -37.30 46.73
C VAL A 45 3.13 -38.12 47.27
N THR A 46 3.27 -38.21 48.59
CA THR A 46 4.20 -39.15 49.22
C THR A 46 3.51 -40.50 49.38
N TYR A 47 4.08 -41.55 48.80
CA TYR A 47 3.74 -42.92 49.16
C TYR A 47 4.75 -43.41 50.19
N GLY A 48 4.27 -43.75 51.39
CA GLY A 48 5.08 -44.47 52.35
C GLY A 48 5.05 -45.96 52.02
N ASP A 49 6.22 -46.56 51.80
CA ASP A 49 6.36 -48.02 51.87
C ASP A 49 5.95 -48.44 53.29
N ASN A 50 4.88 -49.22 53.39
CA ASN A 50 4.29 -49.89 54.59
C ASN A 50 2.90 -49.39 55.01
N GLY A 51 1.88 -49.75 54.21
CA GLY A 51 0.64 -50.39 54.71
C GLY A 51 -0.13 -49.83 55.91
N LEU A 52 -0.16 -48.52 56.16
CA LEU A 52 -1.04 -47.91 57.17
C LEU A 52 -1.84 -46.73 56.58
N SER A 53 -3.11 -46.62 57.00
CA SER A 53 -4.14 -45.71 56.51
C SER A 53 -3.70 -44.23 56.48
N PRO A 54 -4.28 -43.38 55.61
CA PRO A 54 -3.89 -41.99 55.48
C PRO A 54 -4.39 -41.19 56.70
N THR A 55 -3.58 -41.11 57.76
CA THR A 55 -3.83 -40.18 58.86
C THR A 55 -2.95 -38.96 58.66
N SER A 56 -3.61 -37.80 58.56
CA SER A 56 -3.09 -36.44 58.39
C SER A 56 -2.50 -36.08 57.02
N ALA A 57 -3.36 -35.55 56.15
CA ALA A 57 -2.90 -34.61 55.12
C ALA A 57 -2.37 -33.35 55.83
N VAL A 58 -1.07 -33.08 55.70
CA VAL A 58 -0.51 -31.79 56.11
C VAL A 58 -0.89 -30.78 55.03
N PRO A 59 -1.65 -29.71 55.32
CA PRO A 59 -1.92 -28.68 54.33
C PRO A 59 -0.61 -27.93 54.06
N ILE A 60 -0.01 -28.14 52.89
CA ILE A 60 1.03 -27.24 52.38
C ILE A 60 0.31 -25.97 51.95
N GLN A 61 0.57 -24.85 52.63
CA GLN A 61 0.21 -23.53 52.13
C GLN A 61 1.02 -23.27 50.87
N VAL A 62 0.45 -23.55 49.71
CA VAL A 62 1.00 -23.04 48.44
C VAL A 62 0.53 -21.60 48.36
N SER A 63 1.41 -20.65 48.70
CA SER A 63 1.20 -19.27 48.28
C SER A 63 1.16 -19.29 46.76
N ALA A 64 -0.02 -19.07 46.18
CA ALA A 64 -0.11 -18.71 44.78
C ALA A 64 0.68 -17.40 44.64
N TYR A 65 1.84 -17.46 44.00
CA TYR A 65 2.48 -16.26 43.50
C TYR A 65 1.65 -15.82 42.31
N GLN A 66 0.83 -14.81 42.53
CA GLN A 66 0.14 -14.11 41.47
C GLN A 66 1.17 -13.15 40.88
N LEU A 67 1.88 -13.59 39.83
CA LEU A 67 2.66 -12.66 39.00
C LEU A 67 1.71 -11.57 38.52
N ALA A 68 2.09 -10.31 38.65
CA ALA A 68 1.33 -9.25 38.00
C ALA A 68 1.44 -9.50 36.49
N ALA A 69 0.37 -9.24 35.73
CA ALA A 69 0.40 -9.43 34.27
C ALA A 69 1.52 -8.59 33.60
N SER A 70 1.97 -7.52 34.25
CA SER A 70 3.11 -6.69 33.86
C SER A 70 4.47 -7.41 33.94
N ASP A 71 4.60 -8.48 34.73
CA ASP A 71 5.87 -9.21 34.93
C ASP A 71 6.07 -10.33 33.88
N LEU A 72 5.19 -10.39 32.87
CA LEU A 72 5.14 -11.43 31.83
C LEU A 72 4.98 -10.82 30.42
N ILE A 73 5.21 -9.51 30.27
CA ILE A 73 5.18 -8.89 28.94
C ILE A 73 6.37 -9.40 28.16
N ASP A 74 6.09 -9.90 26.97
CA ASP A 74 7.03 -10.37 25.97
C ASP A 74 6.85 -9.40 24.80
N TYR A 75 7.87 -8.59 24.51
CA TYR A 75 7.87 -7.63 23.39
C TYR A 75 8.58 -8.21 22.16
N ASP A 76 8.86 -9.52 22.17
CA ASP A 76 9.25 -10.31 21.01
C ASP A 76 8.45 -11.63 21.08
N THR A 77 7.14 -11.48 20.93
CA THR A 77 6.07 -12.48 21.07
C THR A 77 6.26 -13.66 20.12
N ASP A 78 6.81 -13.45 18.93
CA ASP A 78 7.05 -14.50 17.95
C ASP A 78 8.49 -15.06 17.99
N GLY A 79 9.41 -14.35 18.66
CA GLY A 79 10.78 -14.77 18.92
C GLY A 79 11.71 -14.60 17.73
N ASP A 80 11.39 -13.73 16.78
CA ASP A 80 12.17 -13.47 15.57
C ASP A 80 13.33 -12.47 15.78
N GLY A 81 13.35 -11.78 16.93
CA GLY A 81 14.36 -10.78 17.29
C GLY A 81 14.02 -9.34 16.91
N LEU A 82 12.77 -9.05 16.57
CA LEU A 82 12.23 -7.71 16.39
C LEU A 82 11.29 -7.37 17.55
N ILE A 83 11.40 -6.14 18.05
CA ILE A 83 10.58 -5.66 19.17
C ILE A 83 9.22 -5.19 18.64
N GLU A 84 8.12 -5.72 19.19
CA GLU A 84 6.77 -5.33 18.77
C GLU A 84 6.43 -3.87 19.09
N VAL A 85 5.81 -3.20 18.12
CA VAL A 85 5.32 -1.83 18.19
C VAL A 85 3.85 -1.81 17.76
N ASP A 86 2.96 -1.40 18.68
CA ASP A 86 1.51 -1.36 18.46
C ASP A 86 0.90 0.04 18.65
N SER A 87 1.72 1.03 18.95
CA SER A 87 1.27 2.38 19.31
C SER A 87 2.29 3.44 18.94
N LEU A 88 1.80 4.67 18.69
CA LEU A 88 2.67 5.82 18.41
C LEU A 88 3.62 6.15 19.56
N THR A 89 3.24 5.86 20.81
CA THR A 89 4.14 6.01 21.96
C THR A 89 5.35 5.06 21.89
N MET A 90 5.14 3.81 21.46
CA MET A 90 6.24 2.87 21.23
C MET A 90 7.08 3.27 20.03
N LEU A 91 6.46 3.72 18.94
CA LEU A 91 7.16 4.26 17.76
C LEU A 91 8.05 5.46 18.14
N ASP A 92 7.56 6.37 18.99
CA ASP A 92 8.31 7.54 19.48
C ASP A 92 9.51 7.15 20.33
N ALA A 93 9.34 6.13 21.18
CA ALA A 93 10.40 5.64 22.04
C ALA A 93 11.62 5.10 21.28
N ILE A 94 11.46 4.59 20.05
CA ILE A 94 12.56 4.10 19.19
C ILE A 94 13.69 5.12 19.05
N ARG A 95 13.39 6.43 19.13
CA ARG A 95 14.42 7.48 19.08
C ARG A 95 15.51 7.36 20.15
N TRP A 96 15.22 6.64 21.22
CA TRP A 96 16.13 6.44 22.34
C TRP A 96 16.88 5.10 22.30
N ASP A 97 16.60 4.23 21.32
CA ASP A 97 17.21 2.91 21.14
C ASP A 97 17.38 2.61 19.65
N LEU A 98 18.18 3.46 18.98
CA LEU A 98 18.34 3.49 17.52
C LEU A 98 19.01 2.22 16.93
N ASP A 99 19.64 1.40 17.76
CA ASP A 99 20.21 0.10 17.39
C ASP A 99 19.26 -1.08 17.67
N GLY A 100 18.07 -0.82 18.22
CA GLY A 100 16.97 -1.79 18.35
C GLY A 100 17.28 -3.00 19.21
N ASN A 101 18.15 -2.82 20.22
CA ASN A 101 18.60 -3.92 21.07
C ASN A 101 17.78 -4.04 22.37
N GLY A 102 16.84 -3.12 22.63
CA GLY A 102 15.97 -3.16 23.79
C GLY A 102 16.62 -2.75 25.10
N SER A 103 17.78 -2.11 25.07
CA SER A 103 18.61 -1.85 26.27
C SER A 103 18.69 -0.38 26.69
N SER A 104 18.01 0.52 25.98
CA SER A 104 17.97 1.93 26.34
C SER A 104 17.47 2.17 27.76
N THR A 105 18.23 2.98 28.51
CA THR A 105 17.88 3.38 29.88
C THR A 105 17.16 4.74 29.93
N SER A 106 16.72 5.27 28.78
CA SER A 106 15.92 6.49 28.75
C SER A 106 14.62 6.29 29.53
N SER A 107 14.18 7.31 30.26
CA SER A 107 12.88 7.28 30.94
C SER A 107 11.73 7.14 29.97
N ASP A 108 11.87 7.73 28.78
CA ASP A 108 10.83 7.71 27.73
C ASP A 108 10.79 6.34 27.05
N TYR A 109 11.95 5.71 26.85
CA TYR A 109 11.99 4.33 26.37
C TYR A 109 11.39 3.37 27.39
N SER A 110 11.80 3.50 28.66
CA SER A 110 11.35 2.63 29.75
C SER A 110 9.86 2.81 30.09
N SER A 111 9.25 3.94 29.73
CA SER A 111 7.81 4.17 29.93
C SER A 111 6.97 3.57 28.81
N ALA A 112 7.46 3.60 27.57
CA ALA A 112 6.82 2.96 26.42
C ALA A 112 7.01 1.43 26.41
N PHE A 113 8.21 0.99 26.80
CA PHE A 113 8.60 -0.41 26.99
C PHE A 113 8.96 -0.69 28.45
N PRO A 114 7.99 -0.78 29.38
CA PRO A 114 8.23 -1.19 30.75
C PRO A 114 8.98 -2.53 30.81
N THR A 115 10.24 -2.45 31.25
CA THR A 115 11.17 -3.59 31.26
C THR A 115 10.60 -4.77 32.06
N PRO A 116 10.33 -5.92 31.42
CA PRO A 116 10.00 -7.15 32.13
C PRO A 116 11.19 -7.62 32.95
N GLU A 117 10.98 -8.29 34.09
CA GLU A 117 12.09 -8.88 34.89
C GLU A 117 12.95 -9.86 34.07
N SER A 118 12.41 -10.38 32.97
CA SER A 118 13.04 -11.30 32.01
C SER A 118 13.76 -10.66 30.83
N GLY A 119 13.75 -9.33 30.69
CA GLY A 119 14.19 -8.62 29.48
C GLY A 119 13.07 -8.51 28.43
N MET A 120 13.37 -7.94 27.26
CA MET A 120 12.38 -7.61 26.22
C MET A 120 11.67 -8.80 25.57
N GLY A 121 12.09 -10.05 25.81
CA GLY A 121 11.55 -11.22 25.10
C GLY A 121 12.50 -11.84 24.10
N CYS A 122 13.51 -11.07 23.68
CA CYS A 122 14.45 -11.40 22.62
C CYS A 122 15.03 -12.84 22.67
N PRO A 123 15.31 -13.45 21.51
CA PRO A 123 16.03 -14.71 21.42
C PRO A 123 17.42 -14.61 22.07
N ASP A 124 18.09 -15.76 22.26
CA ASP A 124 19.45 -15.81 22.84
C ASP A 124 20.48 -14.99 22.02
N THR A 125 20.15 -14.64 20.77
CA THR A 125 20.94 -13.76 19.87
C THR A 125 20.74 -12.27 20.13
N GLY A 126 19.76 -11.88 20.94
CA GLY A 126 19.33 -10.49 21.16
C GLY A 126 18.36 -9.98 20.10
N CYS A 127 17.66 -8.88 20.42
CA CYS A 127 16.88 -8.13 19.45
C CYS A 127 17.79 -7.23 18.61
N SER A 128 17.38 -6.95 17.38
CA SER A 128 18.10 -6.08 16.44
C SER A 128 17.14 -5.28 15.56
N GLY A 129 16.07 -4.77 16.15
CA GLY A 129 15.05 -4.03 15.41
C GLY A 129 13.69 -4.03 16.05
N TYR A 130 12.73 -3.59 15.26
CA TYR A 130 11.33 -3.39 15.62
C TYR A 130 10.43 -3.93 14.52
N GLU A 131 9.22 -4.34 14.89
CA GLU A 131 8.16 -4.65 13.94
C GLU A 131 6.81 -4.08 14.36
N LEU A 132 6.00 -3.69 13.37
CA LEU A 132 4.62 -3.29 13.61
C LEU A 132 3.73 -4.51 13.80
N THR A 133 2.80 -4.42 14.76
CA THR A 133 1.73 -5.41 14.96
C THR A 133 0.33 -4.82 14.79
N ALA A 134 0.26 -3.54 14.47
CA ALA A 134 -0.96 -2.80 14.18
C ALA A 134 -0.65 -1.62 13.24
N ASP A 135 -1.67 -1.19 12.50
CA ASP A 135 -1.62 0.08 11.79
C ASP A 135 -1.60 1.22 12.81
N LEU A 136 -0.87 2.30 12.51
CA LEU A 136 -0.73 3.46 13.39
C LEU A 136 -1.29 4.70 12.71
N ASP A 137 -2.08 5.49 13.43
CA ASP A 137 -2.70 6.71 12.90
C ASP A 137 -2.32 7.94 13.73
N PHE A 138 -1.77 8.96 13.07
CA PHE A 138 -1.41 10.25 13.66
C PHE A 138 -2.60 11.20 13.90
N ASP A 139 -3.77 10.94 13.31
CA ASP A 139 -5.06 11.51 13.73
C ASP A 139 -5.56 10.74 14.97
N THR A 140 -4.98 11.08 16.12
CA THR A 140 -5.20 10.35 17.38
C THR A 140 -6.61 10.50 17.96
N ASN A 141 -7.43 11.36 17.36
CA ASN A 141 -8.80 11.62 17.80
C ASN A 141 -9.88 11.16 16.78
N ASP A 142 -9.47 10.64 15.62
CA ASP A 142 -10.30 10.11 14.53
C ASP A 142 -11.33 11.11 13.97
N ASP A 143 -11.02 12.41 13.93
CA ASP A 143 -11.93 13.44 13.37
C ASP A 143 -11.70 13.73 11.88
N GLY A 144 -10.69 13.09 11.28
CA GLY A 144 -10.28 13.20 9.89
C GLY A 144 -9.31 14.36 9.62
N ILE A 145 -8.77 15.01 10.66
CA ILE A 145 -7.88 16.17 10.54
C ILE A 145 -6.78 16.11 11.59
N VAL A 146 -5.51 16.09 11.16
CA VAL A 146 -4.38 16.25 12.08
C VAL A 146 -4.22 17.71 12.51
N ASP A 147 -4.49 18.01 13.79
CA ASP A 147 -4.44 19.37 14.34
C ASP A 147 -4.00 19.44 15.82
N SER A 148 -4.19 20.60 16.47
CA SER A 148 -3.81 20.82 17.87
C SER A 148 -4.46 19.91 18.91
N SER A 149 -5.45 19.12 18.51
CA SER A 149 -6.14 18.13 19.32
C SER A 149 -5.42 16.78 19.33
N ASP A 150 -4.38 16.61 18.50
CA ASP A 150 -3.60 15.38 18.40
C ASP A 150 -2.32 15.40 19.22
N ASP A 151 -1.97 14.22 19.75
CA ASP A 151 -0.85 14.04 20.69
C ASP A 151 0.51 14.43 20.05
N TRP A 152 0.64 14.27 18.73
CA TRP A 152 1.90 14.44 17.99
C TRP A 152 1.95 15.71 17.11
N TRP A 153 1.05 16.66 17.31
CA TRP A 153 1.00 17.91 16.55
C TRP A 153 2.19 18.86 16.81
N ASP A 154 2.82 18.78 17.98
CA ASP A 154 3.95 19.62 18.42
C ASP A 154 3.82 21.11 18.04
N SER A 155 2.71 21.73 18.45
CA SER A 155 2.38 23.14 18.14
C SER A 155 2.43 23.49 16.65
N GLY A 156 2.15 22.52 15.77
CA GLY A 156 2.17 22.67 14.31
C GLY A 156 3.46 22.18 13.65
N SER A 157 4.45 21.74 14.42
CA SER A 157 5.70 21.17 13.89
C SER A 157 5.56 19.70 13.52
N GLY A 158 4.61 18.99 14.11
CA GLY A 158 4.35 17.58 13.86
C GLY A 158 5.38 16.63 14.47
N TRP A 159 5.48 15.44 13.88
CA TRP A 159 6.39 14.38 14.30
C TRP A 159 7.86 14.81 14.29
N GLN A 160 8.62 14.36 15.29
CA GLN A 160 10.07 14.49 15.31
C GLN A 160 10.69 13.22 14.70
N PRO A 161 11.58 13.32 13.70
CA PRO A 161 12.10 12.13 13.02
C PRO A 161 12.88 11.15 13.93
N ILE A 162 12.79 9.86 13.62
CA ILE A 162 13.67 8.82 14.20
C ILE A 162 15.05 8.87 13.55
N GLY A 163 16.10 8.95 14.37
CA GLY A 163 17.44 9.19 13.88
C GLY A 163 17.62 10.64 13.43
N ASP A 164 18.51 11.36 14.10
CA ASP A 164 18.78 12.76 13.84
C ASP A 164 19.84 12.93 12.75
N GLY A 165 19.47 13.65 11.69
CA GLY A 165 20.34 14.03 10.58
C GLY A 165 21.16 15.31 10.80
N SER A 166 21.09 15.92 11.98
CA SER A 166 21.89 17.10 12.34
C SER A 166 23.37 16.75 12.63
N SER A 167 23.71 15.46 12.72
CA SER A 167 25.06 14.96 13.02
C SER A 167 25.47 13.83 12.06
N ASP A 168 26.74 13.83 11.62
CA ASP A 168 27.34 12.79 10.76
C ASP A 168 27.96 11.66 11.59
N THR A 169 27.31 11.24 12.68
CA THR A 169 27.78 10.14 13.52
C THR A 169 26.80 8.98 13.50
N ASP A 170 27.32 7.75 13.49
CA ASP A 170 26.47 6.55 13.50
C ASP A 170 25.61 6.43 14.77
N ALA A 171 25.95 7.16 15.83
CA ALA A 171 25.20 7.21 17.07
C ALA A 171 23.87 7.97 16.98
N THR A 172 23.68 8.82 15.96
CA THR A 172 22.41 9.53 15.74
C THR A 172 21.58 8.93 14.61
N ARG A 173 22.08 7.90 13.92
CA ARG A 173 21.37 7.22 12.85
C ARG A 173 20.60 6.05 13.41
N PHE A 174 19.39 5.82 12.90
CA PHE A 174 18.76 4.51 13.06
C PHE A 174 19.67 3.47 12.38
N ASN A 175 19.94 2.34 13.04
CA ASN A 175 20.90 1.32 12.60
C ASN A 175 20.39 -0.10 12.89
N ALA A 176 19.07 -0.28 12.90
CA ALA A 176 18.39 -1.54 13.17
C ALA A 176 17.43 -1.93 12.03
N THR A 177 16.76 -3.06 12.16
CA THR A 177 15.64 -3.42 11.29
C THR A 177 14.37 -2.71 11.77
N PHE A 178 13.57 -2.18 10.86
CA PHE A 178 12.19 -1.77 11.12
C PHE A 178 11.30 -2.45 10.10
N ASP A 179 10.51 -3.41 10.55
CA ASP A 179 9.60 -4.17 9.72
C ASP A 179 8.17 -3.66 9.90
N GLY A 180 7.58 -3.14 8.83
CA GLY A 180 6.18 -2.75 8.87
C GLY A 180 5.25 -3.96 8.92
N ASN A 181 5.72 -5.18 8.62
CA ASN A 181 4.91 -6.40 8.63
C ASN A 181 3.61 -6.30 7.79
N GLY A 182 3.62 -5.45 6.75
CA GLY A 182 2.46 -5.16 5.93
C GLY A 182 1.43 -4.22 6.57
N HIS A 183 1.80 -3.56 7.67
CA HIS A 183 1.03 -2.49 8.32
C HIS A 183 1.36 -1.11 7.75
N THR A 184 0.45 -0.18 8.00
CA THR A 184 0.56 1.22 7.56
C THR A 184 0.72 2.19 8.73
N ILE A 185 1.40 3.30 8.45
CA ILE A 185 1.37 4.50 9.28
C ILE A 185 0.63 5.58 8.48
N THR A 186 -0.55 5.99 8.94
CA THR A 186 -1.41 6.97 8.30
C THR A 186 -1.23 8.37 8.91
N ASN A 187 -1.52 9.40 8.12
CA ASN A 187 -1.61 10.80 8.55
C ASN A 187 -0.33 11.37 9.17
N LEU A 188 0.84 10.81 8.83
CA LEU A 188 2.13 11.32 9.32
C LEU A 188 2.29 12.80 8.95
N TYR A 189 2.30 13.67 9.95
CA TYR A 189 2.44 15.11 9.76
C TYR A 189 3.79 15.62 10.27
N ILE A 190 4.56 16.30 9.41
CA ILE A 190 5.83 16.94 9.76
C ILE A 190 5.91 18.31 9.09
N GLN A 191 6.09 19.39 9.85
CA GLN A 191 6.37 20.73 9.31
C GLN A 191 7.56 21.36 10.02
N ARG A 192 8.76 20.91 9.65
CA ARG A 192 10.00 21.30 10.33
C ARG A 192 11.00 21.87 9.33
N SER A 193 11.37 23.14 9.49
CA SER A 193 12.35 23.81 8.61
C SER A 193 13.80 23.42 8.91
N ILE A 194 14.11 22.12 8.92
CA ILE A 194 15.43 21.52 9.16
C ILE A 194 15.76 20.51 8.06
N PRO A 195 17.04 20.11 7.87
CA PRO A 195 17.40 19.09 6.91
C PRO A 195 17.09 17.67 7.41
N MET A 196 17.15 16.69 6.51
CA MET A 196 17.01 15.26 6.78
C MET A 196 15.70 14.93 7.50
N ILE A 197 14.60 15.11 6.78
CA ILE A 197 13.23 14.95 7.28
C ILE A 197 12.56 13.73 6.64
N GLY A 198 11.84 12.98 7.46
CA GLY A 198 10.93 11.87 7.16
C GLY A 198 10.45 11.23 8.45
N LEU A 199 9.74 10.10 8.40
CA LEU A 199 9.48 9.26 9.58
C LEU A 199 10.80 9.01 10.33
N CYS A 200 11.84 8.65 9.57
CA CYS A 200 13.22 8.60 10.01
C CYS A 200 14.01 9.76 9.38
N GLY A 201 14.82 10.49 10.16
CA GLY A 201 15.65 11.56 9.60
C GLY A 201 16.84 10.98 8.85
N SER A 202 17.55 10.04 9.48
CA SER A 202 18.76 9.41 8.95
C SER A 202 18.82 7.92 9.24
N LEU A 203 18.94 7.11 8.18
CA LEU A 203 19.17 5.67 8.23
C LEU A 203 20.65 5.38 7.97
N GLY A 204 21.31 4.68 8.89
CA GLY A 204 22.69 4.23 8.74
C GLY A 204 22.81 2.95 7.91
N SER A 205 24.04 2.53 7.65
CA SER A 205 24.35 1.48 6.66
C SER A 205 23.90 0.07 7.05
N THR A 206 23.58 -0.18 8.32
CA THR A 206 23.01 -1.46 8.79
C THR A 206 21.49 -1.45 8.85
N SER A 207 20.85 -0.29 8.60
CA SER A 207 19.39 -0.20 8.66
C SER A 207 18.74 -1.02 7.58
N VAL A 208 17.64 -1.68 7.92
CA VAL A 208 16.74 -2.33 6.98
C VAL A 208 15.33 -1.85 7.30
N ILE A 209 14.70 -1.12 6.40
CA ILE A 209 13.28 -0.77 6.52
C ILE A 209 12.53 -1.59 5.49
N ARG A 210 11.53 -2.37 5.90
CA ARG A 210 10.78 -3.20 4.96
C ARG A 210 9.29 -3.30 5.26
N ARG A 211 8.50 -3.65 4.23
CA ARG A 211 7.05 -3.95 4.31
C ARG A 211 6.23 -2.86 5.03
N LEU A 212 6.56 -1.59 4.79
CA LEU A 212 5.97 -0.45 5.47
C LEU A 212 5.28 0.51 4.48
N GLY A 213 4.04 0.87 4.77
CA GLY A 213 3.26 1.86 4.05
C GLY A 213 3.14 3.16 4.82
N LEU A 214 3.46 4.29 4.19
CA LEU A 214 3.16 5.63 4.72
C LEU A 214 1.99 6.21 3.93
N GLU A 215 0.84 6.34 4.56
CA GLU A 215 -0.39 6.78 3.90
C GLU A 215 -0.78 8.18 4.35
N ASP A 216 -1.20 9.02 3.40
CA ASP A 216 -1.62 10.40 3.63
C ASP A 216 -0.59 11.21 4.44
N ALA A 217 0.69 10.98 4.17
CA ALA A 217 1.78 11.67 4.84
C ALA A 217 1.88 13.12 4.34
N ALA A 218 1.92 14.09 5.25
CA ALA A 218 2.11 15.50 4.96
C ALA A 218 3.46 15.98 5.53
N VAL A 219 4.51 15.94 4.71
CA VAL A 219 5.89 16.14 5.13
C VAL A 219 6.50 17.39 4.51
N SER A 220 6.92 18.35 5.35
CA SER A 220 7.60 19.57 4.94
C SER A 220 8.94 19.76 5.66
N GLY A 221 10.00 19.96 4.87
CA GLY A 221 11.38 20.07 5.33
C GLY A 221 12.18 21.20 4.67
N GLN A 222 13.44 21.37 5.09
CA GLN A 222 14.39 22.24 4.39
C GLN A 222 15.08 21.49 3.24
N SER A 223 16.01 20.60 3.52
CA SER A 223 16.81 19.85 2.53
C SER A 223 16.84 18.37 2.87
N SER A 224 17.02 17.48 1.88
CA SER A 224 16.98 16.03 2.08
C SER A 224 15.67 15.63 2.74
N VAL A 225 14.57 15.70 1.98
CA VAL A 225 13.20 15.47 2.46
C VAL A 225 12.62 14.27 1.73
N GLY A 226 12.09 13.31 2.49
CA GLY A 226 11.27 12.22 1.97
C GLY A 226 10.25 11.77 3.01
N ALA A 227 9.16 11.15 2.61
CA ALA A 227 8.15 10.70 3.56
C ALA A 227 8.74 9.67 4.54
N LEU A 228 9.48 8.70 4.02
CA LEU A 228 10.14 7.69 4.84
C LEU A 228 11.44 8.20 5.44
N SER A 229 12.32 8.76 4.62
CA SER A 229 13.60 9.25 5.11
C SER A 229 14.19 10.43 4.37
N GLY A 230 14.84 11.32 5.11
CA GLY A 230 15.62 12.39 4.53
C GLY A 230 16.94 11.89 3.93
N TYR A 231 17.67 11.06 4.68
CA TYR A 231 18.92 10.42 4.25
C TYR A 231 18.90 8.92 4.54
N SER A 232 19.27 8.10 3.56
CA SER A 232 19.42 6.66 3.75
C SER A 232 20.75 6.13 3.22
N ALA A 233 21.54 5.50 4.09
CA ALA A 233 22.66 4.64 3.72
C ALA A 233 22.31 3.14 3.81
N GLY A 234 21.12 2.79 4.29
CA GLY A 234 20.65 1.42 4.52
C GLY A 234 19.83 0.85 3.38
N GLN A 235 19.07 -0.20 3.68
CA GLN A 235 18.21 -0.90 2.72
C GLN A 235 16.74 -0.53 2.97
N ILE A 236 16.03 -0.21 1.89
CA ILE A 236 14.59 0.06 1.89
C ILE A 236 13.94 -0.90 0.89
N GLU A 237 13.03 -1.75 1.36
CA GLU A 237 12.51 -2.88 0.59
C GLU A 237 11.00 -3.00 0.76
N THR A 238 10.19 -3.12 -0.29
CA THR A 238 8.72 -3.28 -0.16
C THR A 238 8.05 -2.16 0.64
N CYS A 239 8.52 -0.92 0.48
CA CYS A 239 7.97 0.25 1.15
C CYS A 239 7.26 1.18 0.17
N TYR A 240 6.28 1.92 0.65
CA TYR A 240 5.65 2.97 -0.14
C TYR A 240 5.25 4.21 0.65
N SER A 241 5.00 5.29 -0.08
CA SER A 241 4.48 6.54 0.46
C SER A 241 3.38 7.16 -0.42
N THR A 242 2.35 7.72 0.21
CA THR A 242 1.30 8.55 -0.39
C THR A 242 1.19 9.90 0.36
N GLY A 243 0.40 10.84 -0.14
CA GLY A 243 0.26 12.18 0.45
C GLY A 243 1.12 13.26 -0.23
N ASP A 244 1.67 14.19 0.55
CA ASP A 244 2.39 15.38 0.10
C ASP A 244 3.80 15.47 0.71
N VAL A 245 4.82 15.69 -0.13
CA VAL A 245 6.20 15.94 0.30
C VAL A 245 6.71 17.28 -0.25
N THR A 246 7.01 18.21 0.64
CA THR A 246 7.47 19.56 0.29
C THR A 246 8.86 19.87 0.86
N GLY A 247 9.79 20.26 0.01
CA GLY A 247 11.10 20.77 0.45
C GLY A 247 11.34 22.22 0.03
N ASN A 248 11.95 23.00 0.93
CA ASN A 248 12.28 24.41 0.71
C ASN A 248 13.74 24.64 0.28
N GLY A 249 14.53 23.58 0.15
CA GLY A 249 15.94 23.55 -0.18
C GLY A 249 16.20 22.60 -1.34
N ASN A 250 17.06 21.60 -1.14
CA ASN A 250 17.48 20.66 -2.17
C ASN A 250 17.25 19.20 -1.75
N GLN A 251 17.22 18.28 -2.72
CA GLN A 251 17.11 16.83 -2.52
C GLN A 251 15.77 16.44 -1.89
N ILE A 252 14.72 16.45 -2.71
CA ILE A 252 13.36 16.11 -2.31
C ILE A 252 12.96 14.85 -3.07
N GLY A 253 12.58 13.80 -2.36
CA GLY A 253 12.01 12.57 -2.92
C GLY A 253 10.67 12.27 -2.28
N GLY A 254 9.76 11.60 -2.98
CA GLY A 254 8.51 11.17 -2.35
C GLY A 254 8.76 10.16 -1.22
N LEU A 255 9.68 9.21 -1.43
CA LEU A 255 10.06 8.23 -0.41
C LEU A 255 11.34 8.63 0.33
N VAL A 256 12.40 8.99 -0.40
CA VAL A 256 13.73 9.29 0.16
C VAL A 256 14.34 10.58 -0.40
N GLY A 257 14.80 11.49 0.45
CA GLY A 257 15.49 12.70 0.01
C GLY A 257 16.82 12.42 -0.71
N HIS A 258 17.75 11.76 -0.01
CA HIS A 258 19.06 11.35 -0.51
C HIS A 258 19.35 9.89 -0.12
N SER A 259 19.59 9.04 -1.11
CA SER A 259 20.03 7.65 -0.87
C SER A 259 21.53 7.49 -1.20
N GLU A 260 22.22 6.70 -0.40
CA GLU A 260 23.52 6.06 -0.68
C GLU A 260 23.42 4.51 -0.55
N GLY A 261 22.25 3.98 -0.17
CA GLY A 261 21.97 2.55 -0.01
C GLY A 261 21.04 1.98 -1.09
N SER A 262 20.20 1.00 -0.76
CA SER A 262 19.29 0.37 -1.73
C SER A 262 17.83 0.79 -1.55
N ILE A 263 17.10 0.88 -2.66
CA ILE A 263 15.65 1.02 -2.71
C ILE A 263 15.14 -0.06 -3.67
N ILE A 264 14.45 -1.06 -3.15
CA ILE A 264 14.09 -2.28 -3.89
C ILE A 264 12.59 -2.51 -3.74
N ALA A 265 11.92 -2.88 -4.83
CA ALA A 265 10.50 -3.22 -4.82
C ALA A 265 9.68 -2.17 -4.06
N SER A 266 9.89 -0.87 -4.32
CA SER A 266 9.31 0.21 -3.53
C SER A 266 8.74 1.29 -4.44
N TYR A 267 7.77 2.06 -3.96
CA TYR A 267 7.19 3.12 -4.79
C TYR A 267 6.78 4.37 -4.00
N SER A 268 6.50 5.44 -4.73
CA SER A 268 5.84 6.63 -4.15
C SER A 268 4.73 7.13 -5.06
N SER A 269 3.54 7.34 -4.49
CA SER A 269 2.45 8.09 -5.12
C SER A 269 2.25 9.46 -4.49
N ALA A 270 3.16 9.89 -3.61
CA ALA A 270 3.11 11.20 -3.00
C ALA A 270 3.37 12.32 -4.03
N ASP A 271 2.66 13.43 -3.91
CA ASP A 271 2.90 14.65 -4.66
C ASP A 271 4.14 15.36 -4.09
N VAL A 272 5.13 15.61 -4.93
CA VAL A 272 6.45 16.12 -4.52
C VAL A 272 6.65 17.54 -5.02
N THR A 273 6.81 18.48 -4.10
CA THR A 273 7.00 19.91 -4.42
C THR A 273 8.32 20.46 -3.87
N GLY A 274 9.14 21.03 -4.76
CA GLY A 274 10.30 21.83 -4.40
C GLY A 274 10.03 23.32 -4.52
N ASN A 275 10.00 24.02 -3.37
CA ASN A 275 9.71 25.45 -3.24
C ASN A 275 10.97 26.32 -3.09
N GLY A 276 12.14 25.71 -3.09
CA GLY A 276 13.39 26.41 -2.85
C GLY A 276 13.68 27.50 -3.87
N ALA A 277 14.13 28.66 -3.40
CA ALA A 277 14.61 29.74 -4.26
C ALA A 277 15.96 29.40 -4.95
N GLY A 278 16.67 28.38 -4.45
CA GLY A 278 17.96 27.89 -4.97
C GLY A 278 17.83 26.62 -5.82
N SER A 279 18.96 25.95 -6.06
CA SER A 279 19.00 24.72 -6.87
C SER A 279 18.18 23.60 -6.19
N SER A 280 17.11 23.16 -6.85
CA SER A 280 16.25 22.08 -6.33
C SER A 280 16.47 20.81 -7.13
N ILE A 281 16.78 19.73 -6.42
CA ILE A 281 16.88 18.38 -6.97
C ILE A 281 15.68 17.60 -6.47
N ILE A 282 14.80 17.16 -7.37
CA ILE A 282 13.48 16.63 -7.02
C ILE A 282 13.23 15.34 -7.82
N GLY A 283 12.83 14.27 -7.14
CA GLY A 283 12.37 13.04 -7.77
C GLY A 283 11.07 12.53 -7.16
N GLY A 284 10.24 11.84 -7.95
CA GLY A 284 9.00 11.26 -7.42
C GLY A 284 9.25 10.15 -6.38
N LEU A 285 10.31 9.34 -6.55
CA LEU A 285 10.72 8.34 -5.56
C LEU A 285 11.88 8.85 -4.70
N ALA A 286 12.96 9.33 -5.33
CA ALA A 286 14.15 9.78 -4.63
C ALA A 286 14.70 11.10 -5.19
N GLY A 287 15.10 12.03 -4.32
CA GLY A 287 15.74 13.26 -4.77
C GLY A 287 17.10 12.96 -5.44
N VAL A 288 18.00 12.34 -4.68
CA VAL A 288 19.33 11.93 -5.15
C VAL A 288 19.52 10.42 -4.96
N ALA A 289 19.94 9.75 -6.03
CA ALA A 289 20.57 8.45 -5.97
C ALA A 289 22.09 8.64 -6.01
N GLY A 290 22.75 8.52 -4.86
CA GLY A 290 24.19 8.67 -4.66
C GLY A 290 25.02 7.60 -5.37
N ARG A 291 26.35 7.62 -5.18
CA ARG A 291 27.24 6.71 -5.91
C ARG A 291 27.10 5.26 -5.45
N GLY A 292 26.76 5.04 -4.18
CA GLY A 292 26.53 3.72 -3.61
C GLY A 292 25.14 3.16 -3.95
N THR A 293 24.25 3.97 -4.52
CA THR A 293 22.83 3.63 -4.59
C THR A 293 22.50 2.57 -5.64
N SER A 294 21.56 1.70 -5.29
CA SER A 294 20.87 0.80 -6.22
C SER A 294 19.36 0.97 -6.07
N ILE A 295 18.69 1.43 -7.13
CA ILE A 295 17.22 1.47 -7.22
C ILE A 295 16.79 0.37 -8.19
N LYS A 296 15.95 -0.57 -7.73
CA LYS A 296 15.55 -1.74 -8.52
C LYS A 296 14.06 -2.02 -8.39
N ALA A 297 13.41 -2.34 -9.53
CA ALA A 297 11.99 -2.70 -9.58
C ALA A 297 11.13 -1.73 -8.76
N SER A 298 11.31 -0.44 -8.97
CA SER A 298 10.69 0.61 -8.16
C SER A 298 10.03 1.64 -9.06
N TYR A 299 9.03 2.36 -8.54
CA TYR A 299 8.34 3.35 -9.37
C TYR A 299 7.82 4.57 -8.62
N SER A 300 7.37 5.56 -9.39
CA SER A 300 6.66 6.73 -8.88
C SER A 300 5.46 7.08 -9.76
N THR A 301 4.41 7.60 -9.12
CA THR A 301 3.14 7.97 -9.79
C THR A 301 2.65 9.37 -9.44
N GLY A 302 3.01 9.90 -8.26
CA GLY A 302 2.61 11.25 -7.81
C GLY A 302 3.21 12.35 -8.67
N SER A 303 2.61 13.53 -8.66
CA SER A 303 3.10 14.68 -9.42
C SER A 303 4.42 15.20 -8.85
N VAL A 304 5.30 15.72 -9.71
CA VAL A 304 6.62 16.22 -9.31
C VAL A 304 6.79 17.64 -9.85
N ALA A 305 6.84 18.62 -8.95
CA ALA A 305 6.85 20.04 -9.29
C ALA A 305 8.06 20.77 -8.69
N GLY A 306 8.81 21.48 -9.54
CA GLY A 306 9.84 22.44 -9.12
C GLY A 306 9.40 23.88 -9.42
N ILE A 307 9.21 24.69 -8.39
CA ILE A 307 8.62 26.05 -8.51
C ILE A 307 9.71 27.17 -8.50
N GLY A 308 10.96 26.81 -8.21
CA GLY A 308 12.12 27.71 -8.17
C GLY A 308 12.62 28.19 -9.54
N ARG A 309 13.35 29.33 -9.58
CA ARG A 309 13.65 30.06 -10.83
C ARG A 309 15.03 29.84 -11.44
N GLU A 310 15.95 29.13 -10.79
CA GLU A 310 17.38 29.30 -11.11
C GLU A 310 18.13 28.03 -11.52
N SER A 311 17.77 26.83 -11.04
CA SER A 311 18.28 25.54 -11.53
C SER A 311 17.49 24.40 -10.91
N LEU A 312 16.68 23.71 -11.70
CA LEU A 312 15.90 22.58 -11.22
C LEU A 312 16.47 21.33 -11.90
N GLN A 313 16.66 20.25 -11.16
CA GLN A 313 16.88 18.89 -11.70
C GLN A 313 15.70 18.03 -11.25
N VAL A 314 14.74 17.83 -12.15
CA VAL A 314 13.45 17.21 -11.81
C VAL A 314 13.25 15.97 -12.66
N GLY A 315 13.25 14.82 -11.99
CA GLY A 315 12.96 13.53 -12.61
C GLY A 315 11.66 12.97 -12.11
N GLY A 316 10.92 12.29 -12.98
CA GLY A 316 9.71 11.58 -12.55
C GLY A 316 10.01 10.53 -11.47
N LEU A 317 11.11 9.78 -11.58
CA LEU A 317 11.57 8.82 -10.57
C LEU A 317 12.67 9.41 -9.67
N VAL A 318 13.75 9.92 -10.27
CA VAL A 318 14.95 10.39 -9.55
C VAL A 318 15.38 11.77 -10.04
N GLY A 319 15.60 12.72 -9.14
CA GLY A 319 16.11 14.04 -9.52
C GLY A 319 17.51 13.97 -10.14
N VAL A 320 18.49 13.47 -9.38
CA VAL A 320 19.86 13.24 -9.85
C VAL A 320 20.28 11.80 -9.60
N SER A 321 20.74 11.12 -10.66
CA SER A 321 21.23 9.74 -10.58
C SER A 321 22.74 9.63 -10.79
N ARG A 322 23.46 9.23 -9.73
CA ARG A 322 24.87 8.84 -9.75
C ARG A 322 25.07 7.34 -9.50
N GLY A 323 24.04 6.66 -9.01
CA GLY A 323 23.99 5.22 -8.75
C GLY A 323 23.27 4.43 -9.84
N ASN A 324 23.04 3.14 -9.58
CA ASN A 324 22.41 2.25 -10.54
C ASN A 324 20.88 2.31 -10.44
N ILE A 325 20.21 2.38 -11.60
CA ILE A 325 18.76 2.26 -11.70
C ILE A 325 18.45 1.11 -12.66
N GLU A 326 17.72 0.11 -12.17
CA GLU A 326 17.37 -1.09 -12.91
C GLU A 326 15.87 -1.33 -12.85
N ALA A 327 15.28 -1.72 -13.98
CA ALA A 327 13.90 -2.21 -14.01
C ALA A 327 12.91 -1.26 -13.33
N SER A 328 13.07 0.05 -13.46
CA SER A 328 12.26 1.02 -12.69
C SER A 328 11.51 1.93 -13.64
N TYR A 329 10.34 2.44 -13.23
CA TYR A 329 9.56 3.32 -14.09
C TYR A 329 8.97 4.52 -13.36
N SER A 330 8.54 5.53 -14.12
CA SER A 330 7.77 6.64 -13.58
C SER A 330 6.58 6.93 -14.48
N THR A 331 5.42 7.13 -13.86
CA THR A 331 4.21 7.68 -14.50
C THR A 331 3.92 9.09 -13.99
N SER A 332 4.82 9.66 -13.20
CA SER A 332 4.65 10.99 -12.61
C SER A 332 4.49 12.07 -13.67
N MET A 333 3.50 12.96 -13.49
CA MET A 333 3.45 14.23 -14.19
C MET A 333 4.58 15.13 -13.66
N VAL A 334 5.42 15.65 -14.55
CA VAL A 334 6.60 16.44 -14.15
C VAL A 334 6.49 17.87 -14.65
N SER A 335 6.63 18.86 -13.76
CA SER A 335 6.56 20.28 -14.09
C SER A 335 7.72 21.07 -13.49
N ALA A 336 8.61 21.59 -14.33
CA ALA A 336 9.77 22.38 -13.92
C ALA A 336 10.34 23.22 -15.09
N LEU A 337 11.23 24.15 -14.78
CA LEU A 337 11.79 25.11 -15.74
C LEU A 337 13.10 24.67 -16.43
N ALA A 338 13.80 23.66 -15.89
CA ALA A 338 15.10 23.18 -16.40
C ALA A 338 15.35 21.72 -15.96
N TYR A 339 16.21 20.99 -16.70
CA TYR A 339 16.60 19.58 -16.49
C TYR A 339 15.44 18.67 -16.08
N VAL A 340 14.47 18.57 -16.98
CA VAL A 340 13.23 17.82 -16.74
C VAL A 340 13.28 16.50 -17.51
N GLY A 341 13.12 15.37 -16.83
CA GLY A 341 13.03 14.06 -17.48
C GLY A 341 11.93 13.20 -16.89
N GLY A 342 11.25 12.43 -17.74
CA GLY A 342 10.15 11.54 -17.33
C GLY A 342 10.57 10.44 -16.36
N LEU A 343 11.86 10.06 -16.36
CA LEU A 343 12.46 9.15 -15.39
C LEU A 343 13.50 9.86 -14.50
N ILE A 344 14.47 10.57 -15.10
CA ILE A 344 15.60 11.18 -14.38
C ILE A 344 15.79 12.64 -14.78
N GLY A 345 16.00 13.54 -13.83
CA GLY A 345 16.31 14.95 -14.12
C GLY A 345 17.71 15.12 -14.70
N ASP A 346 18.74 14.65 -13.98
CA ASP A 346 20.14 14.67 -14.42
C ASP A 346 20.85 13.34 -14.14
N LYS A 347 21.63 12.87 -15.13
CA LYS A 347 22.39 11.62 -15.07
C LYS A 347 23.88 11.92 -14.83
N GLY A 348 24.30 11.81 -13.58
CA GLY A 348 25.65 12.12 -13.09
C GLY A 348 26.68 10.98 -13.07
N GLY A 349 26.43 9.84 -13.75
CA GLY A 349 27.45 8.81 -14.01
C GLY A 349 27.15 7.36 -13.60
N GLY A 350 25.96 7.04 -13.10
CA GLY A 350 25.54 5.66 -12.81
C GLY A 350 25.02 4.88 -14.02
N THR A 351 24.72 3.58 -13.87
CA THR A 351 24.11 2.78 -14.96
C THR A 351 22.58 2.85 -14.91
N ILE A 352 21.94 2.84 -16.08
CA ILE A 352 20.49 2.70 -16.16
C ILE A 352 20.20 1.54 -17.11
N THR A 353 19.33 0.63 -16.70
CA THR A 353 18.98 -0.55 -17.48
C THR A 353 17.49 -0.85 -17.33
N ASN A 354 16.85 -1.25 -18.45
CA ASN A 354 15.44 -1.66 -18.49
C ASN A 354 14.50 -0.72 -17.73
N SER A 355 14.69 0.60 -17.85
CA SER A 355 13.90 1.57 -17.10
C SER A 355 13.06 2.43 -18.03
N TYR A 356 11.90 2.87 -17.56
CA TYR A 356 10.84 3.38 -18.42
C TYR A 356 10.21 4.67 -17.89
N TRP A 357 9.62 5.46 -18.77
CA TRP A 357 8.72 6.53 -18.34
C TRP A 357 7.45 6.49 -19.17
N ASP A 358 6.34 6.85 -18.57
CA ASP A 358 5.07 6.98 -19.25
C ASP A 358 5.05 8.28 -20.07
N THR A 359 5.03 8.17 -21.40
CA THR A 359 5.05 9.32 -22.30
C THR A 359 3.73 10.10 -22.33
N GLU A 360 2.64 9.51 -21.83
CA GLU A 360 1.31 10.10 -21.85
C GLU A 360 1.04 10.85 -20.53
N THR A 361 1.32 10.23 -19.39
CA THR A 361 1.08 10.87 -18.08
C THR A 361 2.16 11.87 -17.69
N SER A 362 3.42 11.63 -18.08
CA SER A 362 4.51 12.58 -17.76
C SER A 362 4.41 13.90 -18.52
N SER A 363 3.70 13.91 -19.65
CA SER A 363 3.68 15.01 -20.62
C SER A 363 5.06 15.34 -21.23
N LEU A 364 6.03 14.41 -21.15
CA LEU A 364 7.40 14.61 -21.62
C LEU A 364 7.76 13.67 -22.77
N THR A 365 8.59 14.17 -23.68
CA THR A 365 9.13 13.37 -24.80
C THR A 365 10.47 12.70 -24.47
N VAL A 366 11.02 12.98 -23.29
CA VAL A 366 12.34 12.54 -22.85
C VAL A 366 12.30 11.92 -21.45
N GLY A 367 13.07 10.85 -21.28
CA GLY A 367 13.21 10.19 -19.98
C GLY A 367 14.34 10.73 -19.12
N VAL A 368 15.35 11.35 -19.73
CA VAL A 368 16.50 11.94 -19.04
C VAL A 368 16.61 13.40 -19.44
N GLY A 369 16.63 14.31 -18.45
CA GLY A 369 16.78 15.72 -18.69
C GLY A 369 18.16 16.09 -19.24
N SER A 370 18.25 17.22 -19.95
CA SER A 370 19.49 17.80 -20.44
C SER A 370 19.43 19.33 -20.42
N ASP A 371 20.59 19.99 -20.54
CA ASP A 371 20.71 21.46 -20.69
C ASP A 371 20.01 22.01 -21.94
N ASP A 372 19.64 21.17 -22.92
CA ASP A 372 19.20 21.56 -24.28
C ASP A 372 17.71 21.30 -24.54
N LEU A 373 16.92 21.12 -23.48
CA LEU A 373 15.47 20.98 -23.60
C LEU A 373 14.79 22.35 -23.63
N ASP A 374 13.83 22.53 -24.54
CA ASP A 374 12.89 23.65 -24.43
C ASP A 374 11.96 23.47 -23.21
N PHE A 375 11.24 24.53 -22.83
CA PHE A 375 10.32 24.54 -21.68
C PHE A 375 9.26 23.41 -21.70
N ASN A 376 9.07 22.74 -22.86
CA ASN A 376 8.12 21.64 -23.04
C ASN A 376 8.79 20.24 -23.00
N GLY A 377 10.07 20.13 -22.65
CA GLY A 377 10.76 18.84 -22.58
C GLY A 377 10.90 18.16 -23.93
N THR A 378 11.03 18.95 -25.01
CA THR A 378 11.29 18.45 -26.37
C THR A 378 12.80 18.41 -26.61
N LEU A 379 13.32 17.28 -27.12
CA LEU A 379 14.73 17.22 -27.55
C LEU A 379 14.99 18.26 -28.65
N GLY A 380 16.09 18.99 -28.51
CA GLY A 380 16.75 19.62 -29.66
C GLY A 380 17.00 18.59 -30.76
N ALA A 381 16.79 18.98 -32.02
CA ALA A 381 16.97 18.07 -33.15
C ALA A 381 18.43 17.57 -33.23
N GLY A 382 18.67 16.30 -32.91
CA GLY A 382 19.99 15.64 -33.02
C GLY A 382 20.45 14.88 -31.79
N GLU A 383 19.78 15.00 -30.65
CA GLU A 383 20.13 14.28 -29.42
C GLU A 383 19.69 12.81 -29.45
N THR A 384 20.58 11.91 -29.02
CA THR A 384 20.31 10.47 -28.97
C THR A 384 19.68 10.06 -27.64
N PRO A 385 18.63 9.21 -27.63
CA PRO A 385 18.06 8.68 -26.39
C PRO A 385 19.11 8.03 -25.48
N THR A 386 19.00 8.27 -24.17
CA THR A 386 19.90 7.65 -23.19
C THR A 386 19.68 6.14 -23.16
N SER A 387 20.75 5.37 -23.36
CA SER A 387 20.70 3.90 -23.31
C SER A 387 20.12 3.40 -21.98
N GLY A 388 19.26 2.37 -22.06
CA GLY A 388 18.61 1.76 -20.90
C GLY A 388 17.37 2.49 -20.39
N VAL A 389 17.01 3.63 -21.00
CA VAL A 389 15.82 4.43 -20.67
C VAL A 389 14.90 4.41 -21.89
N THR A 390 13.64 3.98 -21.74
CA THR A 390 12.69 3.86 -22.87
C THR A 390 11.31 4.41 -22.53
N GLY A 391 10.80 5.31 -23.38
CA GLY A 391 9.43 5.81 -23.25
C GLY A 391 8.41 4.72 -23.58
N LYS A 392 7.35 4.63 -22.77
CA LYS A 392 6.25 3.68 -22.89
C LYS A 392 4.92 4.42 -22.81
N THR A 393 3.92 3.91 -23.50
CA THR A 393 2.53 4.38 -23.31
C THR A 393 1.98 3.90 -21.98
N THR A 394 0.94 4.56 -21.47
CA THR A 394 0.17 4.10 -20.30
C THR A 394 -0.32 2.68 -20.50
N THR A 395 -0.77 2.35 -21.71
CA THR A 395 -1.23 0.99 -22.03
C THR A 395 -0.10 -0.03 -21.91
N GLU A 396 1.09 0.24 -22.42
CA GLU A 396 2.23 -0.69 -22.33
C GLU A 396 2.68 -0.95 -20.89
N LEU A 397 2.60 0.05 -20.01
CA LEU A 397 2.93 -0.09 -18.58
C LEU A 397 1.84 -0.85 -17.80
N ARG A 398 0.57 -0.76 -18.21
CA ARG A 398 -0.57 -1.46 -17.59
C ARG A 398 -0.85 -2.87 -18.13
N SER A 399 -0.36 -3.22 -19.33
CA SER A 399 -0.72 -4.46 -20.04
C SER A 399 0.08 -5.75 -19.77
N PRO A 400 0.98 -5.91 -18.78
CA PRO A 400 1.63 -7.21 -18.57
C PRO A 400 0.80 -8.16 -17.73
N THR A 401 0.98 -9.45 -18.02
CA THR A 401 0.55 -10.55 -17.17
C THR A 401 1.79 -11.15 -16.50
N GLY A 402 2.09 -10.70 -15.28
CA GLY A 402 3.20 -11.22 -14.47
C GLY A 402 4.60 -10.73 -14.85
N TYR A 403 5.62 -11.44 -14.35
CA TYR A 403 7.05 -11.14 -14.48
C TYR A 403 7.63 -11.41 -15.87
N THR A 404 7.05 -10.81 -16.90
CA THR A 404 7.47 -10.95 -18.30
C THR A 404 7.64 -9.59 -18.97
N GLY A 405 8.23 -9.58 -20.17
CA GLY A 405 8.40 -8.34 -20.94
C GLY A 405 9.20 -7.28 -20.18
N ILE A 406 8.61 -6.09 -20.00
CA ILE A 406 9.25 -4.97 -19.28
C ILE A 406 9.41 -5.21 -17.77
N TYR A 407 8.72 -6.22 -17.22
CA TYR A 407 8.74 -6.60 -15.80
C TYR A 407 9.48 -7.90 -15.52
N SER A 408 10.24 -8.43 -16.49
CA SER A 408 10.98 -9.69 -16.31
C SER A 408 12.01 -9.65 -15.18
N SER A 409 12.46 -8.46 -14.78
CA SER A 409 13.43 -8.25 -13.70
C SER A 409 12.77 -7.88 -12.36
N TRP A 410 11.44 -7.94 -12.26
CA TRP A 410 10.70 -7.59 -11.06
C TRP A 410 10.49 -8.78 -10.13
N ASN A 411 10.77 -10.00 -10.61
CA ASN A 411 10.75 -11.16 -9.74
C ASN A 411 12.05 -11.20 -8.93
N ILE A 412 11.97 -10.75 -7.68
CA ILE A 412 13.12 -10.49 -6.82
C ILE A 412 12.88 -11.20 -5.49
N SER A 413 13.92 -11.86 -4.99
CA SER A 413 14.01 -12.34 -3.62
C SER A 413 14.23 -11.14 -2.70
N ILE A 414 13.29 -10.92 -1.79
CA ILE A 414 13.29 -9.89 -0.73
C ILE A 414 13.60 -10.50 0.64
N ASP A 415 13.86 -11.81 0.72
CA ASP A 415 14.32 -12.47 1.93
C ASP A 415 15.65 -13.24 1.74
N THR A 416 15.97 -14.14 2.67
CA THR A 416 17.23 -14.92 2.64
C THR A 416 17.10 -16.29 1.95
N ASP A 417 15.88 -16.63 1.60
CA ASP A 417 15.50 -17.81 0.88
C ASP A 417 15.67 -17.46 -0.61
N SER A 418 16.55 -18.19 -1.30
CA SER A 418 16.94 -17.86 -2.68
C SER A 418 15.82 -18.01 -3.72
N THR A 419 14.57 -18.24 -3.30
CA THR A 419 13.40 -18.22 -4.15
C THR A 419 12.87 -16.80 -4.31
N ALA A 420 11.92 -16.63 -5.22
CA ALA A 420 11.53 -15.32 -5.69
C ALA A 420 10.16 -15.00 -5.07
N ASP A 421 10.09 -13.89 -4.35
CA ASP A 421 9.02 -13.59 -3.39
C ASP A 421 7.87 -12.81 -4.02
N ASP A 422 7.74 -12.89 -5.34
CA ASP A 422 6.71 -12.25 -6.16
C ASP A 422 6.13 -10.93 -5.55
N PRO A 423 6.96 -9.90 -5.27
CA PRO A 423 6.57 -8.73 -4.47
C PRO A 423 5.59 -7.78 -5.15
N TRP A 424 5.16 -8.12 -6.37
CA TRP A 424 4.29 -7.34 -7.22
C TRP A 424 3.09 -8.16 -7.68
N ASP A 425 1.89 -7.65 -7.39
CA ASP A 425 0.67 -8.11 -8.04
C ASP A 425 0.40 -7.23 -9.27
N PHE A 426 0.48 -7.83 -10.46
CA PHE A 426 0.26 -7.14 -11.74
C PHE A 426 -1.22 -6.90 -12.06
N GLY A 427 -2.13 -7.54 -11.32
CA GLY A 427 -3.56 -7.51 -11.61
C GLY A 427 -3.88 -7.94 -13.04
N ALA A 428 -4.84 -7.24 -13.64
CA ALA A 428 -5.24 -7.38 -15.04
C ALA A 428 -4.63 -6.25 -15.90
N ASP A 429 -4.80 -6.34 -17.22
CA ASP A 429 -4.16 -5.50 -18.26
C ASP A 429 -4.53 -4.00 -18.28
N TYR A 430 -5.20 -3.52 -17.23
CA TYR A 430 -5.62 -2.14 -17.04
C TYR A 430 -5.11 -1.51 -15.73
N ASN A 431 -4.49 -2.29 -14.85
CA ASN A 431 -3.91 -1.83 -13.60
C ASN A 431 -2.39 -1.64 -13.74
N TYR A 432 -1.83 -0.70 -12.98
CA TYR A 432 -0.39 -0.72 -12.74
C TYR A 432 -0.08 -1.80 -11.68
N PRO A 433 1.14 -2.36 -11.66
CA PRO A 433 1.55 -3.26 -10.59
C PRO A 433 1.39 -2.60 -9.22
N VAL A 434 0.88 -3.35 -8.25
CA VAL A 434 0.75 -2.94 -6.84
C VAL A 434 1.62 -3.86 -5.98
N LEU A 435 2.06 -3.38 -4.81
CA LEU A 435 2.86 -4.24 -3.93
C LEU A 435 2.02 -5.41 -3.44
N ASN A 436 2.69 -6.52 -3.22
CA ASN A 436 2.13 -7.73 -2.65
C ASN A 436 3.07 -8.20 -1.53
N VAL A 437 2.53 -8.48 -0.35
CA VAL A 437 3.34 -8.89 0.81
C VAL A 437 2.80 -10.17 1.43
N ASP A 438 3.70 -11.04 1.85
CA ASP A 438 3.39 -12.20 2.69
C ASP A 438 3.28 -11.75 4.15
N PHE A 439 2.10 -11.97 4.73
CA PHE A 439 1.79 -11.61 6.10
C PHE A 439 2.11 -12.72 7.12
N ASP A 440 2.46 -13.95 6.71
CA ASP A 440 2.76 -15.04 7.65
C ASP A 440 4.20 -15.53 7.65
N GLY A 441 5.01 -15.05 6.69
CA GLY A 441 6.47 -15.17 6.64
C GLY A 441 7.00 -16.61 6.66
N ASN A 442 6.14 -17.61 6.40
CA ASN A 442 6.48 -19.02 6.59
C ASN A 442 6.10 -19.92 5.42
N SER A 443 5.38 -19.41 4.40
CA SER A 443 5.18 -20.18 3.18
C SER A 443 4.76 -19.34 1.98
N ASP A 444 5.42 -19.58 0.83
CA ASP A 444 5.03 -19.11 -0.52
C ASP A 444 3.69 -19.69 -1.02
N THR A 445 2.81 -20.13 -0.12
CA THR A 445 1.48 -20.55 -0.50
C THR A 445 0.60 -19.32 -0.71
N ALA A 446 -0.09 -19.28 -1.84
CA ALA A 446 -0.93 -18.15 -2.28
C ALA A 446 -2.06 -17.73 -1.31
N ALA A 447 -2.20 -18.39 -0.15
CA ALA A 447 -3.22 -18.07 0.85
C ALA A 447 -2.85 -16.89 1.77
N ASN A 448 -1.57 -16.48 1.80
CA ASN A 448 -1.05 -15.51 2.78
C ASN A 448 -0.58 -14.18 2.17
N TRP A 449 -0.55 -14.10 0.85
CA TRP A 449 -0.17 -12.90 0.10
C TRP A 449 -1.36 -11.95 -0.07
N ARG A 450 -1.14 -10.66 0.14
CA ARG A 450 -2.19 -9.63 -0.04
C ARG A 450 -1.61 -8.36 -0.68
N ASP A 451 -2.44 -7.70 -1.48
CA ASP A 451 -2.18 -6.36 -1.99
C ASP A 451 -1.83 -5.42 -0.83
N PHE A 452 -0.76 -4.66 -1.01
CA PHE A 452 -0.24 -3.70 -0.06
C PHE A 452 -0.09 -2.34 -0.74
N GLY A 453 -0.63 -1.29 -0.12
CA GLY A 453 -0.61 0.07 -0.66
C GLY A 453 -1.64 0.37 -1.73
N LEU A 454 -1.20 0.89 -2.90
CA LEU A 454 -2.10 1.38 -3.94
C LEU A 454 -3.07 0.27 -4.31
N GLN A 455 -4.35 0.56 -4.12
CA GLN A 455 -5.40 -0.41 -4.32
C GLN A 455 -5.61 -0.62 -5.83
N ARG A 456 -5.77 -1.87 -6.26
CA ARG A 456 -6.11 -2.20 -7.64
C ARG A 456 -7.49 -1.64 -7.99
N GLU A 457 -7.59 -1.04 -9.17
CA GLU A 457 -8.88 -0.57 -9.68
C GLU A 457 -9.77 -1.77 -10.01
N PRO A 458 -11.09 -1.67 -9.76
CA PRO A 458 -12.04 -2.62 -10.31
C PRO A 458 -11.96 -2.65 -11.83
N GLY A 459 -12.17 -3.82 -12.39
CA GLY A 459 -12.24 -4.00 -13.83
C GLY A 459 -13.43 -3.29 -14.48
N PRO A 460 -13.46 -3.27 -15.83
CA PRO A 460 -14.62 -2.82 -16.57
C PRO A 460 -15.88 -3.60 -16.19
N ALA A 461 -17.04 -2.97 -16.34
CA ALA A 461 -18.32 -3.68 -16.19
C ALA A 461 -18.35 -4.89 -17.13
N ALA A 462 -18.72 -6.06 -16.59
CA ALA A 462 -18.54 -7.34 -17.29
C ALA A 462 -19.41 -7.45 -18.55
N SER A 463 -20.59 -6.82 -18.54
CA SER A 463 -21.46 -6.71 -19.69
C SER A 463 -22.27 -5.40 -19.62
N LEU A 464 -22.65 -4.88 -20.78
CA LEU A 464 -23.63 -3.80 -20.91
C LEU A 464 -24.74 -4.27 -21.84
N SER A 465 -25.99 -3.95 -21.50
CA SER A 465 -27.15 -4.24 -22.34
C SER A 465 -28.10 -3.05 -22.39
N GLU A 466 -28.84 -2.94 -23.48
CA GLU A 466 -29.87 -1.93 -23.67
C GLU A 466 -31.25 -2.55 -23.77
N THR A 467 -32.26 -1.85 -23.27
CA THR A 467 -33.67 -2.19 -23.43
C THR A 467 -34.44 -0.94 -23.83
N LEU A 468 -35.19 -1.02 -24.94
CA LEU A 468 -36.15 0.02 -25.32
C LEU A 468 -37.47 -0.24 -24.59
N ASN A 469 -37.86 0.69 -23.72
CA ASN A 469 -39.09 0.64 -22.96
C ASN A 469 -40.29 1.07 -23.81
N ASN A 470 -41.49 0.63 -23.43
CA ASN A 470 -42.72 0.96 -24.13
C ASN A 470 -43.05 2.46 -24.16
N ASP A 471 -42.48 3.25 -23.24
CA ASP A 471 -42.62 4.71 -23.20
C ASP A 471 -41.60 5.45 -24.09
N GLY A 472 -40.78 4.70 -24.84
CA GLY A 472 -39.73 5.23 -25.70
C GLY A 472 -38.43 5.59 -24.99
N SER A 473 -38.33 5.37 -23.67
CA SER A 473 -37.06 5.49 -22.95
C SER A 473 -36.13 4.31 -23.25
N ILE A 474 -34.83 4.54 -23.14
CA ILE A 474 -33.81 3.49 -23.22
C ILE A 474 -33.27 3.29 -21.81
N GLU A 475 -33.26 2.04 -21.37
CA GLU A 475 -32.59 1.60 -20.15
C GLU A 475 -31.30 0.88 -20.54
N VAL A 476 -30.17 1.39 -20.06
CA VAL A 476 -28.88 0.70 -20.12
C VAL A 476 -28.63 0.05 -18.77
N THR A 477 -28.38 -1.25 -18.76
CA THR A 477 -28.02 -2.02 -17.56
C THR A 477 -26.64 -2.61 -17.71
N TRP A 478 -25.98 -2.89 -16.59
CA TRP A 478 -24.65 -3.48 -16.58
C TRP A 478 -24.46 -4.48 -15.45
N ASP A 479 -23.58 -5.45 -15.68
CA ASP A 479 -23.16 -6.41 -14.67
C ASP A 479 -21.93 -5.91 -13.91
N ALA A 480 -21.79 -6.35 -12.66
CA ALA A 480 -20.60 -6.09 -11.86
C ALA A 480 -19.34 -6.63 -12.55
N PRO A 481 -18.18 -5.96 -12.40
CA PRO A 481 -16.91 -6.46 -12.91
C PRO A 481 -16.61 -7.87 -12.40
N THR A 482 -15.96 -8.69 -13.23
CA THR A 482 -15.48 -10.01 -12.81
C THR A 482 -14.26 -9.94 -11.91
N ASP A 483 -13.50 -8.84 -12.02
CA ASP A 483 -12.38 -8.49 -11.16
C ASP A 483 -12.74 -7.22 -10.40
N LEU A 484 -12.87 -7.33 -9.07
CA LEU A 484 -13.19 -6.20 -8.19
C LEU A 484 -11.93 -5.43 -7.76
N GLY A 485 -10.74 -5.83 -8.22
CA GLY A 485 -9.48 -5.33 -7.70
C GLY A 485 -9.41 -5.56 -6.20
N SER A 486 -9.01 -4.52 -5.46
CA SER A 486 -8.93 -4.57 -4.00
C SER A 486 -10.25 -4.16 -3.31
N ALA A 487 -11.34 -3.97 -4.07
CA ALA A 487 -12.63 -3.50 -3.55
C ALA A 487 -13.43 -4.60 -2.83
N THR A 488 -13.94 -4.30 -1.63
CA THR A 488 -14.92 -5.17 -0.93
C THR A 488 -16.36 -4.91 -1.38
N SER A 489 -16.62 -3.75 -1.99
CA SER A 489 -17.89 -3.40 -2.64
C SER A 489 -17.63 -2.37 -3.75
N VAL A 490 -18.51 -2.32 -4.76
CA VAL A 490 -18.39 -1.38 -5.89
C VAL A 490 -19.63 -0.50 -6.02
N THR A 491 -19.38 0.78 -6.26
CA THR A 491 -20.35 1.74 -6.81
C THR A 491 -20.05 1.94 -8.30
N TYR A 492 -20.94 2.61 -9.03
CA TYR A 492 -20.73 2.88 -10.45
C TYR A 492 -20.74 4.37 -10.73
N GLN A 493 -19.99 4.77 -11.74
CA GLN A 493 -20.17 6.06 -12.38
C GLN A 493 -20.57 5.83 -13.83
N TYR A 494 -21.50 6.65 -14.32
CA TYR A 494 -21.91 6.63 -15.72
C TYR A 494 -21.91 8.03 -16.32
N ARG A 495 -21.81 8.11 -17.65
CA ARG A 495 -21.98 9.33 -18.44
C ARG A 495 -22.48 8.98 -19.84
N ALA A 496 -23.04 9.96 -20.54
CA ALA A 496 -23.56 9.77 -21.89
C ALA A 496 -23.06 10.87 -22.84
N SER A 497 -22.87 10.51 -24.11
CA SER A 497 -22.45 11.41 -25.18
C SER A 497 -23.32 11.21 -26.41
N THR A 498 -23.62 12.29 -27.12
CA THR A 498 -24.36 12.28 -28.40
C THR A 498 -23.48 12.61 -29.61
N ASP A 499 -22.18 12.80 -29.40
CA ASP A 499 -21.24 13.32 -30.39
C ASP A 499 -19.94 12.50 -30.42
N ASP A 500 -20.10 11.17 -30.39
CA ASP A 500 -19.01 10.20 -30.44
C ASP A 500 -17.95 10.37 -29.33
N GLY A 501 -18.37 10.82 -28.15
CA GLY A 501 -17.52 10.99 -26.97
C GLY A 501 -16.81 12.35 -26.87
N ASN A 502 -17.11 13.31 -27.76
CA ASN A 502 -16.49 14.63 -27.74
C ASN A 502 -17.03 15.53 -26.61
N SER A 503 -18.30 15.37 -26.24
CA SER A 503 -18.94 16.02 -25.10
C SER A 503 -19.80 15.04 -24.32
N TRP A 504 -19.90 15.28 -23.01
CA TRP A 504 -20.55 14.38 -22.05
C TRP A 504 -21.60 15.14 -21.25
N ASP A 505 -22.86 14.75 -21.40
CA ASP A 505 -23.99 15.30 -20.65
C ASP A 505 -24.99 14.16 -20.32
N PRO A 506 -25.12 13.75 -19.04
CA PRO A 506 -24.37 14.28 -17.92
C PRO A 506 -22.87 13.92 -17.99
N GLY A 507 -22.05 14.71 -17.30
CA GLY A 507 -20.72 14.25 -16.91
C GLY A 507 -20.79 13.01 -15.99
N TRP A 508 -19.65 12.55 -15.48
CA TRP A 508 -19.61 11.39 -14.59
C TRP A 508 -20.56 11.57 -13.39
N THR A 509 -21.54 10.67 -13.29
CA THR A 509 -22.58 10.66 -12.27
C THR A 509 -22.50 9.35 -11.48
N THR A 510 -22.39 9.44 -10.15
CA THR A 510 -22.31 8.27 -9.27
C THR A 510 -23.69 7.64 -9.03
N THR A 511 -23.76 6.31 -9.05
CA THR A 511 -24.94 5.52 -8.75
C THR A 511 -24.59 4.25 -7.98
N ALA A 512 -25.50 3.83 -7.10
CA ALA A 512 -25.41 2.55 -6.39
C ALA A 512 -26.17 1.42 -7.10
N VAL A 513 -26.94 1.74 -8.15
CA VAL A 513 -27.70 0.77 -8.94
C VAL A 513 -27.07 0.56 -10.31
N SER A 514 -27.15 -0.65 -10.84
CA SER A 514 -26.51 -1.03 -12.10
C SER A 514 -27.34 -0.72 -13.35
N SER A 515 -27.94 0.47 -13.38
CA SER A 515 -28.83 0.89 -14.46
C SER A 515 -28.84 2.41 -14.66
N TYR A 516 -28.99 2.84 -15.92
CA TYR A 516 -29.21 4.23 -16.32
C TYR A 516 -30.35 4.29 -17.35
N THR A 517 -31.41 5.04 -17.05
CA THR A 517 -32.56 5.23 -17.94
C THR A 517 -32.65 6.67 -18.42
N PHE A 518 -32.85 6.86 -19.72
CA PHE A 518 -33.03 8.19 -20.32
C PHE A 518 -33.98 8.14 -21.52
N THR A 519 -34.52 9.30 -21.89
CA THR A 519 -35.36 9.44 -23.09
C THR A 519 -34.50 9.97 -24.24
N PRO A 520 -34.23 9.16 -25.28
CA PRO A 520 -33.37 9.57 -26.37
C PRO A 520 -34.08 10.56 -27.31
N ALA A 521 -33.32 11.49 -27.89
CA ALA A 521 -33.81 12.30 -29.00
C ALA A 521 -33.99 11.43 -30.27
N PRO A 522 -35.01 11.70 -31.11
CA PRO A 522 -35.26 10.92 -32.32
C PRO A 522 -34.02 10.83 -33.22
N SER A 523 -33.70 9.62 -33.69
CA SER A 523 -32.57 9.32 -34.60
C SER A 523 -31.21 9.79 -34.09
N THR A 524 -31.06 9.98 -32.78
CA THR A 524 -29.79 10.40 -32.16
C THR A 524 -29.13 9.19 -31.52
N ALA A 525 -27.90 8.89 -31.92
CA ALA A 525 -27.10 7.86 -31.27
C ALA A 525 -26.53 8.39 -29.96
N TYR A 526 -26.48 7.53 -28.95
CA TYR A 526 -25.88 7.81 -27.66
C TYR A 526 -24.78 6.79 -27.41
N ILE A 527 -23.63 7.27 -26.93
CA ILE A 527 -22.62 6.43 -26.30
C ILE A 527 -22.84 6.56 -24.80
N VAL A 528 -23.09 5.44 -24.14
CA VAL A 528 -23.15 5.38 -22.67
C VAL A 528 -21.89 4.69 -22.19
N GLU A 529 -21.18 5.36 -21.29
CA GLU A 529 -20.02 4.82 -20.58
C GLU A 529 -20.36 4.53 -19.13
N VAL A 530 -19.82 3.43 -18.63
CA VAL A 530 -19.96 2.99 -17.24
C VAL A 530 -18.61 2.51 -16.74
N ARG A 531 -18.26 2.89 -15.51
CA ARG A 531 -17.12 2.33 -14.79
C ARG A 531 -17.49 1.99 -13.36
N ALA A 532 -16.85 0.97 -12.82
CA ALA A 532 -16.91 0.66 -11.40
C ALA A 532 -15.95 1.56 -10.60
N SER A 533 -16.32 1.84 -9.36
CA SER A 533 -15.54 2.63 -8.40
C SER A 533 -15.62 1.96 -7.05
N SER A 534 -14.48 1.81 -6.39
CA SER A 534 -14.36 1.25 -5.03
C SER A 534 -14.78 2.23 -3.92
N GLY A 535 -15.15 3.47 -4.26
CA GLY A 535 -15.52 4.52 -3.29
C GLY A 535 -14.77 5.83 -3.51
N ALA A 536 -15.06 6.85 -2.69
CA ALA A 536 -14.56 8.22 -2.89
C ALA A 536 -13.04 8.39 -2.72
N ALA A 537 -12.37 7.47 -2.01
CA ALA A 537 -10.92 7.46 -1.78
C ALA A 537 -10.14 6.52 -2.73
N HIS A 538 -10.82 5.91 -3.70
CA HIS A 538 -10.21 4.85 -4.52
C HIS A 538 -10.07 5.25 -6.00
N PRO A 539 -9.04 4.72 -6.69
CA PRO A 539 -8.85 4.97 -8.11
C PRO A 539 -10.02 4.41 -8.94
N LEU A 540 -10.34 5.09 -10.04
CA LEU A 540 -11.57 4.87 -10.81
C LEU A 540 -11.33 3.81 -11.88
N GLY A 541 -12.13 2.74 -11.87
CA GLY A 541 -11.99 1.62 -12.80
C GLY A 541 -12.10 1.99 -14.27
N LYS A 542 -11.62 1.09 -15.12
CA LYS A 542 -11.70 1.21 -16.58
C LYS A 542 -13.16 1.28 -17.04
N ALA A 543 -13.47 2.23 -17.91
CA ALA A 543 -14.82 2.38 -18.46
C ALA A 543 -15.09 1.34 -19.56
N SER A 544 -16.30 0.78 -19.53
CA SER A 544 -16.93 0.07 -20.64
C SER A 544 -17.95 0.98 -21.32
N HIS A 545 -18.20 0.77 -22.61
CA HIS A 545 -19.19 1.56 -23.33
C HIS A 545 -20.13 0.72 -24.19
N ILE A 546 -21.32 1.27 -24.46
CA ILE A 546 -22.28 0.76 -25.43
C ILE A 546 -22.81 1.92 -26.27
N THR A 547 -23.02 1.67 -27.56
CA THR A 547 -23.68 2.64 -28.45
C THR A 547 -25.12 2.21 -28.65
N THR A 548 -26.04 3.11 -28.31
CA THR A 548 -27.48 2.90 -28.41
C THR A 548 -28.11 3.89 -29.38
N THR A 549 -29.08 3.46 -30.18
CA THR A 549 -29.82 4.34 -31.10
C THR A 549 -31.29 3.94 -31.08
N PRO A 550 -32.23 4.87 -30.78
CA PRO A 550 -33.65 4.55 -30.87
C PRO A 550 -34.01 4.23 -32.33
N VAL A 551 -34.66 3.08 -32.54
CA VAL A 551 -35.25 2.75 -33.83
C VAL A 551 -36.45 3.67 -34.05
N THR A 552 -36.35 4.59 -35.01
CA THR A 552 -37.39 5.61 -35.28
C THR A 552 -38.52 5.16 -36.18
N GLU A 553 -38.71 3.86 -36.41
CA GLU A 553 -39.96 3.39 -36.99
C GLU A 553 -40.94 3.03 -35.88
N ALA A 554 -41.83 3.98 -35.57
CA ALA A 554 -43.18 3.59 -35.22
C ALA A 554 -43.64 2.63 -36.33
N PRO A 555 -44.18 1.43 -36.00
CA PRO A 555 -44.60 0.49 -37.03
C PRO A 555 -45.52 1.23 -38.01
N ASP A 556 -45.13 1.27 -39.28
CA ASP A 556 -45.96 1.86 -40.32
C ASP A 556 -47.31 1.14 -40.24
N PRO A 557 -48.43 1.84 -39.99
CA PRO A 557 -49.74 1.20 -39.94
C PRO A 557 -50.13 0.54 -41.27
N THR A 558 -49.35 0.73 -42.35
CA THR A 558 -49.52 0.05 -43.63
C THR A 558 -48.92 -1.35 -43.70
N ASP A 559 -48.09 -1.77 -42.72
CA ASP A 559 -47.50 -3.12 -42.68
C ASP A 559 -48.35 -4.14 -41.87
N ALA A 560 -49.61 -3.78 -41.57
CA ALA A 560 -50.58 -4.74 -41.09
C ALA A 560 -50.89 -5.78 -42.18
N THR A 561 -50.22 -6.93 -42.11
CA THR A 561 -50.56 -8.08 -42.95
C THR A 561 -51.95 -8.57 -42.56
N LEU A 562 -52.94 -8.30 -43.40
CA LEU A 562 -54.32 -8.77 -43.22
C LEU A 562 -54.37 -10.29 -43.47
N VAL A 563 -54.22 -11.08 -42.40
CA VAL A 563 -54.43 -12.54 -42.47
C VAL A 563 -55.93 -12.82 -42.37
N ILE A 564 -56.58 -12.99 -43.53
CA ILE A 564 -57.96 -13.48 -43.60
C ILE A 564 -57.92 -14.99 -43.40
N THR A 565 -58.31 -15.47 -42.21
CA THR A 565 -58.62 -16.89 -41.99
C THR A 565 -60.13 -17.08 -42.01
N GLY A 566 -60.61 -17.94 -42.90
CA GLY A 566 -62.02 -18.31 -42.99
C GLY A 566 -62.20 -19.56 -43.83
N ASP A 567 -62.67 -20.64 -43.21
CA ASP A 567 -63.06 -21.87 -43.90
C ASP A 567 -64.43 -21.67 -44.57
N ILE A 568 -64.44 -21.56 -45.90
CA ILE A 568 -65.69 -21.54 -46.70
C ILE A 568 -66.01 -22.98 -47.09
N THR A 569 -66.95 -23.62 -46.40
CA THR A 569 -67.29 -25.03 -46.65
C THR A 569 -68.49 -25.27 -47.57
N SER A 570 -69.25 -24.25 -48.00
CA SER A 570 -70.11 -24.29 -49.21
C SER A 570 -70.94 -23.01 -49.32
N VAL A 571 -71.09 -22.43 -50.51
CA VAL A 571 -72.01 -21.30 -50.76
C VAL A 571 -72.86 -21.61 -51.98
N SER A 572 -74.19 -21.56 -51.86
CA SER A 572 -75.12 -21.64 -52.99
C SER A 572 -75.37 -20.26 -53.62
N GLU A 573 -75.53 -20.24 -54.94
CA GLU A 573 -75.71 -19.04 -55.75
C GLU A 573 -76.86 -18.15 -55.22
N GLY A 574 -76.54 -16.91 -54.83
CA GLY A 574 -77.50 -15.93 -54.27
C GLY A 574 -77.40 -15.64 -52.77
N SER A 575 -76.41 -16.17 -52.05
CA SER A 575 -76.25 -15.94 -50.59
C SER A 575 -75.25 -14.82 -50.28
N SER A 576 -75.56 -13.94 -49.33
CA SER A 576 -74.62 -12.95 -48.75
C SER A 576 -73.86 -13.54 -47.57
N VAL A 577 -72.53 -13.41 -47.55
CA VAL A 577 -71.66 -13.88 -46.46
C VAL A 577 -71.23 -12.69 -45.62
N ASP A 578 -71.44 -12.75 -44.31
CA ASP A 578 -70.91 -11.77 -43.35
C ASP A 578 -69.47 -12.12 -42.99
N ILE A 579 -68.53 -11.28 -43.38
CA ILE A 579 -67.12 -11.38 -42.98
C ILE A 579 -66.91 -10.44 -41.78
N ARG A 580 -66.61 -11.00 -40.61
CA ARG A 580 -66.20 -10.22 -39.44
C ARG A 580 -64.70 -9.98 -39.49
N ILE A 581 -64.31 -8.72 -39.62
CA ILE A 581 -62.92 -8.27 -39.52
C ILE A 581 -62.66 -7.90 -38.06
N MET A 582 -61.76 -8.61 -37.37
CA MET A 582 -61.25 -8.18 -36.07
C MET A 582 -59.92 -7.47 -36.28
N LEU A 583 -59.87 -6.18 -35.98
CA LEU A 583 -58.64 -5.41 -35.90
C LEU A 583 -58.06 -5.60 -34.50
N ASN A 584 -56.95 -6.34 -34.38
CA ASN A 584 -56.14 -6.29 -33.18
C ASN A 584 -55.33 -4.99 -33.21
N GLN A 585 -55.76 -3.99 -32.45
CA GLN A 585 -54.89 -2.86 -32.09
C GLN A 585 -54.11 -3.27 -30.82
N PRO A 586 -52.80 -3.01 -30.73
CA PRO A 586 -52.07 -3.17 -29.47
C PRO A 586 -52.58 -2.14 -28.45
N ALA A 587 -52.65 -2.56 -27.18
CA ALA A 587 -53.04 -1.72 -26.04
C ALA A 587 -51.88 -0.82 -25.60
#